data_AF-A0A815RJ36-F1
#
_entry.id   AF-A0A815RJ36-F1
#
_cell.length_a   1.000
_cell.length_b   1.000
_cell.length_c   1.000
_cell.angle_alpha   90.00
_cell.angle_beta   90.00
_cell.angle_gamma   90.00
#
_symmetry.space_group_name_H-M   'P 1'
#
loop_
_entity.id
_entity.type
_entity.pdbx_description
1 polymer ?
#
loop_
_entity_poly.entity_id
_entity_poly.type
_entity_poly.pdbx_seq_one_letter_code
_entity_poly.pdbx_strand_id
1 'polypeptide(L)' 'MARKYDKYTSQFKHNVLEEYCPRIFGYEFKSLAERFKIKGGYRLIMSWYRQWDGTVESLNRKRKGSRPRTMT' A
#
# COMPACT_ATOMS: atom_id res chain seq x y z
N MET A 1 18.32 -12.01 -10.56
CA MET A 1 17.18 -11.10 -10.81
C MET A 1 16.84 -10.35 -9.54
N ALA A 2 17.28 -9.09 -9.43
CA ALA A 2 17.07 -8.26 -8.24
C ALA A 2 15.56 -8.08 -7.99
N ARG A 3 15.09 -8.61 -6.86
CA ARG A 3 13.70 -8.48 -6.40
C ARG A 3 13.37 -6.98 -6.36
N LYS A 4 12.28 -6.56 -7.02
CA LYS A 4 11.67 -5.25 -6.80
C LYS A 4 11.23 -5.23 -5.33
N TYR A 5 12.10 -4.75 -4.45
CA TYR A 5 11.78 -4.51 -3.05
C TYR A 5 10.59 -3.56 -3.06
N ASP A 6 9.48 -4.02 -2.49
CA ASP A 6 8.41 -3.13 -2.11
C ASP A 6 9.05 -2.14 -1.13
N LYS A 7 9.34 -0.92 -1.61
CA LYS A 7 10.17 0.06 -0.88
C LYS A 7 9.53 0.48 0.45
N TYR A 8 8.26 0.14 0.63
CA TYR A 8 7.44 0.48 1.78
C TYR A 8 7.01 -0.81 2.48
N THR A 9 7.34 -0.94 3.76
CA THR A 9 6.91 -2.08 4.58
C THR A 9 5.39 -2.04 4.77
N SER A 10 4.76 -3.18 5.00
CA SER A 10 3.31 -3.25 5.27
C SER A 10 2.91 -2.41 6.48
N GLN A 11 3.78 -2.35 7.50
CA GLN A 11 3.61 -1.49 8.67
C GLN A 11 3.63 -0.01 8.30
N PHE A 12 4.60 0.41 7.47
CA PHE A 12 4.67 1.80 7.02
C PHE A 12 3.42 2.20 6.22
N LYS A 13 2.99 1.33 5.30
CA LYS A 13 1.76 1.55 4.53
C LYS A 13 0.54 1.67 5.45
N HIS A 14 0.46 0.84 6.49
CA HIS A 14 -0.63 0.88 7.45
C HIS A 14 -0.66 2.22 8.19
N ASN A 15 0.47 2.66 8.75
CA ASN A 15 0.55 3.93 9.47
C ASN A 15 0.13 5.11 8.56
N VAL A 16 0.54 5.12 7.29
CA VAL A 16 0.12 6.16 6.33
C VAL A 16 -1.39 6.13 6.07
N LEU A 17 -1.99 4.94 6.02
CA LEU A 17 -3.42 4.78 5.79
C LEU A 17 -4.27 5.01 7.06
N GLU A 18 -3.72 4.80 8.25
CA GLU A 18 -4.37 5.21 9.50
C GLU A 18 -4.45 6.73 9.64
N GLU A 19 -3.46 7.46 9.12
CA GLU A 19 -3.54 8.93 9.05
C GLU A 19 -4.51 9.42 7.94
N TYR A 20 -4.99 8.56 7.05
CA TYR A 20 -5.91 8.99 6.00
C TYR A 20 -7.30 9.31 6.56
N CYS A 21 -7.67 10.59 6.47
CA CYS A 21 -8.98 11.07 6.86
C CYS A 21 -9.60 11.87 5.72
N PRO A 22 -10.57 11.31 4.95
CA PRO A 22 -11.14 11.98 3.79
C PRO A 22 -11.97 13.23 4.15
N ARG A 23 -12.36 13.38 5.42
CA ARG A 23 -13.16 14.53 5.90
C ARG A 23 -12.30 15.70 6.40
N ILE A 24 -10.98 15.55 6.49
CA ILE A 24 -10.09 16.60 7.00
C ILE A 24 -9.17 17.07 5.86
N PHE A 25 -9.23 18.37 5.59
CA PHE A 25 -8.35 19.00 4.62
C PHE A 25 -6.88 18.80 5.01
N GLY A 26 -6.06 18.33 4.08
CA GLY A 26 -4.64 18.01 4.33
C GLY A 26 -4.36 16.57 4.77
N TYR A 27 -5.38 15.74 4.99
CA TYR A 27 -5.24 14.29 5.23
C TYR A 27 -5.69 13.45 4.03
N GLU A 28 -5.78 14.09 2.87
CA GLU A 28 -6.08 13.45 1.60
C GLU A 28 -4.86 12.69 1.06
N PHE A 29 -5.08 11.74 0.14
CA PHE A 29 -4.00 10.95 -0.44
C PHE A 29 -2.88 11.79 -1.08
N LYS A 30 -3.19 12.97 -1.60
CA LYS A 30 -2.19 13.87 -2.19
C LYS A 30 -1.28 14.46 -1.11
N SER A 31 -1.88 15.03 -0.07
CA SER A 31 -1.16 15.63 1.06
C SER A 31 -0.32 14.60 1.82
N LEU A 32 -0.85 13.39 2.04
CA LEU A 32 -0.08 12.30 2.64
C LEU A 32 1.11 11.88 1.78
N ALA A 33 0.94 11.82 0.46
CA ALA A 33 2.04 11.47 -0.42
C ALA A 33 3.18 12.52 -0.37
N GLU A 34 2.83 13.80 -0.25
CA GLU A 34 3.81 14.88 -0.09
C GLU A 34 4.48 14.82 1.29
N ARG A 35 3.70 14.65 2.37
CA ARG A 35 4.18 14.56 3.76
C ARG A 35 5.18 13.42 3.96
N PHE A 36 4.87 12.25 3.40
CA PHE A 36 5.70 11.05 3.48
C PHE A 36 6.70 10.90 2.33
N LYS A 37 6.82 11.90 1.45
CA LYS A 37 7.72 11.92 0.27
C LYS A 37 7.61 10.64 -0.57
N ILE A 38 6.39 10.20 -0.82
CA ILE A 38 6.10 8.97 -1.56
C ILE A 38 6.30 9.20 -3.06
N LYS A 39 7.32 8.55 -3.64
CA LYS A 39 7.67 8.73 -5.07
C LYS A 39 6.54 8.35 -6.03
N GLY A 40 5.66 7.43 -5.63
CA GLY A 40 4.49 7.03 -6.42
C GLY A 40 3.27 7.96 -6.28
N GLY A 41 3.38 9.00 -5.45
CA GLY A 41 2.33 9.97 -5.21
C GLY A 41 1.04 9.37 -4.64
N TYR A 42 -0.05 10.12 -4.78
CA TYR A 42 -1.38 9.74 -4.32
C TYR A 42 -1.89 8.43 -4.95
N ARG A 43 -1.51 8.14 -6.20
CA ARG A 43 -1.94 6.92 -6.92
C ARG A 43 -1.45 5.65 -6.23
N LEU A 44 -0.24 5.69 -5.67
CA LEU A 44 0.30 4.56 -4.93
C LEU A 44 -0.43 4.34 -3.61
N ILE A 45 -0.72 5.42 -2.87
CA ILE A 45 -1.50 5.34 -1.62
C ILE A 45 -2.92 4.86 -1.91
N MET A 46 -3.56 5.34 -2.97
CA MET A 46 -4.88 4.87 -3.41
C MET A 46 -4.88 3.37 -3.72
N SER A 47 -3.82 2.87 -4.34
CA SER A 47 -3.67 1.42 -4.58
C SER A 47 -3.51 0.63 -3.28
N TRP A 48 -2.83 1.18 -2.27
CA TRP A 48 -2.73 0.55 -0.95
C TRP A 48 -4.08 0.56 -0.23
N TYR A 49 -4.77 1.70 -0.25
CA TYR A 49 -6.10 1.86 0.36
C TYR A 49 -7.12 0.89 -0.25
N ARG A 50 -7.12 0.71 -1.58
CA ARG A 50 -7.97 -0.29 -2.26
C ARG A 50 -7.70 -1.73 -1.83
N GLN A 51 -6.50 -2.02 -1.34
CA GLN A 51 -6.12 -3.35 -0.85
C GLN A 51 -6.28 -3.47 0.67
N TRP A 52 -6.41 -2.35 1.38
CA TRP A 52 -6.39 -2.28 2.83
C TRP A 52 -7.80 -2.42 3.40
N ASP A 53 -8.00 -3.45 4.22
CA ASP A 53 -9.25 -3.72 4.91
C ASP A 53 -9.23 -3.20 6.37
N GLY A 54 -8.36 -2.24 6.67
CA GLY A 54 -8.13 -1.78 8.05
C GLY A 54 -7.02 -2.53 8.80
N THR A 55 -6.44 -3.59 8.23
CA THR A 55 -5.38 -4.40 8.87
C THR A 55 -4.04 -4.36 8.14
N VAL A 56 -2.93 -4.44 8.88
CA VAL A 56 -1.56 -4.53 8.32
C VAL A 56 -1.40 -5.76 7.42
N GLU A 57 -2.07 -6.86 7.75
CA GLU A 57 -2.01 -8.11 7.00
C GLU A 57 -2.54 -7.98 5.58
N SER A 58 -3.54 -7.13 5.36
CA SER A 58 -4.11 -6.87 4.03
C SER A 58 -3.11 -6.19 3.09
N LEU A 59 -2.20 -5.38 3.66
CA LEU A 59 -1.11 -4.71 2.95
C LEU A 59 0.11 -5.60 2.75
N ASN A 60 0.21 -6.67 3.53
CA ASN A 60 1.18 -7.72 3.31
C ASN A 60 0.71 -8.54 2.11
N ARG A 61 1.19 -8.17 0.92
CA ARG A 61 0.90 -8.88 -0.33
C ARG A 61 1.48 -10.29 -0.24
N LYS A 62 0.78 -11.21 0.44
CA LYS A 62 0.92 -12.64 0.21
C LYS A 62 0.60 -12.80 -1.26
N ARG A 63 1.61 -13.15 -2.07
CA ARG A 63 1.36 -13.75 -3.38
C ARG A 63 0.41 -14.92 -3.10
N LYS A 64 -0.90 -14.73 -3.29
CA LYS A 64 -1.84 -15.86 -3.41
C LYS A 64 -1.14 -16.81 -4.38
N GLY A 65 -0.96 -18.04 -3.90
CA GLY A 65 0.16 -18.90 -4.22
C GLY A 65 0.55 -18.93 -5.68
N SER A 66 1.82 -19.21 -5.92
CA SER A 66 2.23 -20.01 -7.07
C SER A 66 1.13 -21.06 -7.31
N ARG A 67 0.23 -20.85 -8.27
CA ARG A 67 -0.61 -21.93 -8.77
C ARG A 67 0.40 -22.97 -9.24
N PRO A 68 0.48 -24.18 -8.65
CA PRO A 68 1.21 -25.23 -9.33
C PRO A 68 0.54 -25.34 -10.68
N ARG A 69 1.30 -25.03 -11.73
CA ARG A 69 0.87 -25.28 -13.10
C ARG A 69 0.90 -26.80 -13.21
N THR A 70 -0.19 -27.46 -12.82
CA THR A 70 -0.40 -28.86 -13.14
C THR A 70 -0.53 -28.90 -14.66
N MET A 71 0.59 -29.18 -15.33
CA MET A 71 0.60 -29.54 -16.74
C MET A 71 -0.12 -30.89 -16.78
N THR A 72 -1.34 -30.87 -17.30
CA THR A 72 -2.02 -32.08 -17.77
C THR A 72 -1.60 -32.29 -19.22
#